data_AF-A0A0G0K564-F1
#
_entry.id   AF-A0A0G0K564-F1
#
_cell.length_a   1.000
_cell.length_b   1.000
_cell.length_c   1.000
_cell.angle_alpha   90.00
_cell.angle_beta   90.00
_cell.angle_gamma   90.00
#
_symmetry.space_group_name_H-M   'P 1'
#
loop_
_entity.id
_entity.type
_entity.pdbx_description
1 polymer ?
#
loop_
_entity_poly.entity_id
_entity_poly.type
_entity_poly.pdbx_seq_one_letter_code
_entity_poly.pdbx_strand_id
1 'polypeptide(L)'
;MSNIPFTLFVRNKKGVLINSQAKSITSYNRLGRFDILSTHSQYISVIEGSLLVTYEDNKTDEIPLSQGILKVLENRVSVYLTDK
;
A
#
# COMPACT_ATOMS: atom_id res chain seq x y z
N MET A 1 8.82 19.03 -7.95
CA MET A 1 8.78 18.43 -6.59
C MET A 1 9.30 17.01 -6.72
N SER A 2 10.34 16.65 -5.98
CA SER A 2 10.97 15.33 -6.07
C SER A 2 10.04 14.26 -5.48
N ASN A 3 9.68 13.24 -6.26
CA ASN A 3 8.95 12.06 -5.78
C ASN A 3 9.90 11.21 -4.94
N ILE A 4 9.93 11.43 -3.63
CA ILE A 4 10.75 10.59 -2.73
C ILE A 4 10.00 9.28 -2.52
N PRO A 5 10.48 8.13 -3.00
CA PRO A 5 9.78 6.86 -2.80
C PRO A 5 9.62 6.54 -1.31
N PHE A 6 8.63 5.70 -0.99
CA PHE A 6 8.47 5.11 0.33
C PHE A 6 8.71 3.61 0.29
N THR A 7 9.11 3.07 1.43
CA THR A 7 9.29 1.62 1.56
C THR A 7 7.92 0.97 1.71
N LEU A 8 7.57 0.09 0.78
CA LEU A 8 6.34 -0.68 0.79
C LEU A 8 6.64 -2.12 1.24
N PHE A 9 5.88 -2.57 2.23
CA PHE A 9 5.92 -3.94 2.71
C PHE A 9 4.51 -4.53 2.70
N VAL A 10 4.27 -5.53 1.86
CA VAL A 10 3.00 -6.24 1.78
C VAL A 10 3.21 -7.69 2.20
N ARG A 11 2.41 -8.15 3.16
CA ARG A 11 2.45 -9.54 3.64
C ARG A 11 1.07 -10.10 3.89
N ASN A 12 0.98 -11.41 3.83
CA ASN A 12 -0.18 -12.19 4.27
C ASN A 12 0.23 -13.21 5.33
N LYS A 13 -0.60 -14.23 5.57
CA LYS A 13 -0.30 -15.28 6.55
C LYS A 13 0.81 -16.23 6.09
N LYS A 14 1.01 -16.37 4.78
CA LYS A 14 2.00 -17.27 4.17
C LYS A 14 3.39 -16.65 4.06
N GLY A 15 3.49 -15.33 3.98
CA GLY A 15 4.78 -14.66 3.90
C GLY A 15 4.71 -13.24 3.34
N VAL A 16 5.87 -12.77 2.89
CA VAL A 16 6.03 -11.45 2.27
C VAL A 16 5.75 -11.57 0.77
N LEU A 17 4.84 -10.72 0.28
CA LEU A 17 4.46 -10.64 -1.13
C LEU A 17 5.27 -9.56 -1.85
N ILE A 18 5.43 -8.40 -1.21
CA ILE A 18 6.19 -7.26 -1.75
C ILE A 18 7.07 -6.69 -0.64
N ASN A 19 8.32 -6.42 -0.98
CA ASN A 19 9.24 -5.64 -0.17
C ASN A 19 10.12 -4.79 -1.11
N SER A 20 9.64 -3.60 -1.46
CA SER A 20 10.26 -2.74 -2.46
C SER A 20 10.01 -1.25 -2.17
N GLN A 21 10.62 -0.38 -2.96
CA GLN A 21 10.25 1.03 -2.99
C GLN A 21 9.00 1.22 -3.87
N ALA A 22 8.10 2.12 -3.45
CA ALA A 22 6.93 2.50 -4.22
C ALA A 22 6.82 4.03 -4.26
N LYS A 23 6.29 4.54 -5.37
CA LYS A 23 6.01 5.96 -5.58
C LYS A 23 4.65 6.34 -5.00
N SER A 24 3.65 5.48 -5.21
CA SER A 24 2.31 5.66 -4.66
C SER A 24 1.62 4.31 -4.49
N ILE A 25 0.63 4.28 -3.61
CA ILE A 25 -0.35 3.19 -3.58
C ILE A 25 -1.77 3.77 -3.61
N THR A 26 -2.69 3.03 -4.21
CA THR A 26 -4.12 3.30 -4.19
C THR A 26 -4.81 2.12 -3.55
N SER A 27 -5.78 2.39 -2.67
CA SER A 27 -6.67 1.35 -2.17
C SER A 27 -8.04 1.92 -1.84
N TYR A 28 -8.91 1.08 -1.27
CA TYR A 28 -10.28 1.42 -0.93
C TYR A 28 -10.52 1.12 0.53
N ASN A 29 -11.25 2.00 1.20
CA ASN A 29 -11.84 1.74 2.52
C ASN A 29 -13.34 2.04 2.45
N ARG A 30 -14.03 1.94 3.59
CA ARG A 30 -15.47 2.19 3.69
C ARG A 30 -15.92 3.58 3.21
N LEU A 31 -15.02 4.57 3.19
CA LEU A 31 -15.30 5.93 2.70
C LEU A 31 -15.05 6.08 1.19
N GLY A 32 -14.32 5.14 0.59
CA GLY A 32 -14.05 5.09 -0.85
C GLY A 32 -12.57 4.91 -1.18
N ARG A 33 -12.22 5.29 -2.42
CA ARG A 33 -10.86 5.23 -2.96
C ARG A 33 -9.98 6.29 -2.29
N PHE A 34 -8.75 5.92 -1.94
CA PHE A 34 -7.74 6.83 -1.43
C PHE A 34 -6.36 6.47 -1.95
N ASP A 35 -5.46 7.47 -1.94
CA ASP A 35 -4.09 7.36 -2.42
C ASP A 35 -3.12 7.69 -1.27
N ILE A 36 -2.05 6.91 -1.13
CA ILE A 36 -0.92 7.22 -0.25
C ILE A 36 0.27 7.57 -1.14
N LEU A 37 0.82 8.75 -0.89
CA LEU A 37 1.99 9.31 -1.56
C LEU A 37 3.17 9.38 -0.57
N SER A 38 4.33 9.70 -1.11
CA SER A 38 5.52 10.10 -0.35
C SER A 38 5.18 11.07 0.79
N THR A 39 5.79 10.87 1.96
CA THR A 39 5.66 11.77 3.12
C THR A 39 4.23 11.99 3.64
N HIS A 40 3.29 11.10 3.29
CA HIS A 40 1.94 11.13 3.84
C HIS A 40 1.98 11.05 5.38
N SER A 41 1.06 11.75 6.04
CA SER A 41 0.91 11.70 7.50
C SER A 41 0.63 10.28 7.99
N GLN A 42 0.90 10.05 9.29
CA GLN A 42 0.63 8.75 9.90
C GLN A 42 -0.85 8.38 9.73
N TYR A 43 -1.09 7.18 9.20
CA TYR A 43 -2.42 6.76 8.79
C TYR A 43 -2.59 5.26 8.99
N ILE A 44 -3.74 4.83 9.49
CA ILE A 44 -4.11 3.42 9.61
C ILE A 44 -5.54 3.25 9.10
N SER A 45 -5.75 2.31 8.20
CA SER A 45 -7.09 1.99 7.70
C SER A 45 -7.24 0.49 7.43
N VAL A 46 -8.46 0.00 7.62
CA VAL A 46 -8.89 -1.23 6.97
C VAL A 46 -9.07 -0.95 5.49
N ILE A 47 -8.56 -1.84 4.65
CA ILE A 47 -8.66 -1.75 3.19
C ILE A 47 -9.41 -2.95 2.61
N GLU A 48 -10.04 -2.77 1.47
CA GLU A 48 -10.84 -3.79 0.76
C GLU A 48 -10.72 -3.66 -0.77
N GLY A 49 -11.12 -4.69 -1.50
CA GLY A 49 -11.15 -4.72 -2.96
C GLY A 49 -9.79 -4.97 -3.60
N SER A 50 -8.95 -3.95 -3.69
CA SER A 50 -7.60 -4.09 -4.25
C SER A 50 -6.60 -3.09 -3.69
N LEU A 51 -5.33 -3.45 -3.83
CA LEU A 51 -4.18 -2.58 -3.61
C LEU A 51 -3.45 -2.43 -4.94
N LEU A 52 -3.45 -1.21 -5.48
CA LEU A 52 -2.65 -0.85 -6.65
C LEU A 52 -1.37 -0.19 -6.19
N VAL A 53 -0.23 -0.74 -6.59
CA VAL A 53 1.10 -0.19 -6.33
C VAL A 53 1.61 0.47 -7.60
N THR A 54 2.09 1.71 -7.50
CA THR A 54 2.80 2.38 -8.60
C THR A 54 4.26 2.53 -8.21
N TYR A 55 5.15 1.99 -9.03
CA TYR A 55 6.60 2.06 -8.83
C TYR A 55 7.20 3.31 -9.47
N GLU A 56 8.49 3.55 -9.26
CA GLU A 56 9.20 4.71 -9.78
C GLU A 56 9.24 4.75 -11.31
N ASP A 57 9.33 3.59 -11.96
CA ASP A 57 9.29 3.45 -13.43
C ASP A 57 7.87 3.59 -14.01
N ASN A 58 6.89 3.96 -13.17
CA ASN A 58 5.47 4.03 -13.46
C ASN A 58 4.83 2.69 -13.84
N LYS A 59 5.51 1.56 -13.63
CA LYS A 59 4.83 0.27 -13.65
C LYS A 59 3.86 0.17 -12.48
N THR A 60 2.84 -0.65 -12.68
CA THR A 60 1.81 -0.87 -11.69
C THR A 60 1.58 -2.35 -11.45
N ASP A 61 1.47 -2.74 -10.19
CA ASP A 61 1.01 -4.06 -9.77
C ASP A 61 -0.31 -3.92 -9.01
N GLU A 62 -1.30 -4.71 -9.37
CA GLU A 62 -2.57 -4.78 -8.65
C GLU A 62 -2.68 -6.10 -7.88
N ILE A 63 -2.94 -5.99 -6.58
CA ILE A 63 -3.20 -7.12 -5.70
C ILE A 63 -4.68 -7.11 -5.33
N PRO A 64 -5.50 -8.02 -5.87
CA PRO A 64 -6.86 -8.21 -5.40
C PRO A 64 -6.82 -8.76 -3.96
N LEU A 65 -7.67 -8.20 -3.10
CA LEU A 65 -7.77 -8.55 -1.68
C LEU A 65 -9.22 -8.42 -1.22
N SER A 66 -9.67 -9.31 -0.34
CA SER A 66 -10.96 -9.19 0.33
C SER A 66 -10.88 -8.16 1.44
N GLN A 67 -9.85 -8.28 2.30
CA GLN A 67 -9.65 -7.34 3.40
C GLN A 67 -8.20 -7.30 3.87
N GLY A 68 -7.74 -6.13 4.31
CA GLY A 68 -6.44 -5.97 4.94
C GLY A 68 -6.36 -4.76 5.86
N ILE A 69 -5.20 -4.58 6.48
CA ILE A 69 -4.86 -3.39 7.26
C ILE A 69 -3.68 -2.71 6.58
N LEU A 70 -3.84 -1.43 6.29
CA LEU A 70 -2.80 -0.54 5.80
C LEU A 70 -2.35 0.36 6.94
N LYS A 71 -1.04 0.47 7.12
CA LYS A 71 -0.39 1.35 8.10
C LYS A 71 0.70 2.18 7.42
N VAL A 72 0.64 3.49 7.60
CA VAL A 72 1.64 4.46 7.15
C VAL A 72 2.34 5.04 8.39
N LEU A 73 3.66 4.90 8.44
CA LEU A 73 4.50 5.44 9.52
C LEU A 73 5.85 5.82 8.95
N GLU A 74 6.29 7.07 9.13
CA GLU A 74 7.65 7.53 8.81
C GLU A 74 8.15 7.11 7.42
N ASN A 75 7.36 7.40 6.38
CA ASN A 75 7.67 7.05 4.98
C ASN A 75 7.86 5.53 4.73
N ARG A 76 7.21 4.73 5.57
CA ARG A 76 7.03 3.29 5.39
C ARG A 76 5.55 2.98 5.36
N VAL A 77 5.15 2.19 4.38
CA VAL A 77 3.80 1.65 4.26
C VAL A 77 3.86 0.15 4.48
N SER A 78 3.10 -0.33 5.46
CA SER A 78 2.94 -1.75 5.77
C SER A 78 1.51 -2.17 5.52
N VAL A 79 1.32 -3.20 4.70
CA VAL A 79 0.03 -3.78 4.38
C VAL A 79 -0.01 -5.22 4.85
N TYR A 80 -1.02 -5.54 5.64
CA TYR A 80 -1.27 -6.87 6.18
C TYR A 80 -2.58 -7.39 5.59
N LEU A 81 -2.48 -8.34 4.69
CA LEU A 81 -3.64 -8.95 4.03
C LEU A 81 -4.20 -10.10 4.89
N THR A 82 -5.52 -10.17 4.99
CA THR A 82 -6.22 -11.19 5.79
C THR A 82 -6.33 -12.51 5.03
N ASP A 83 -6.35 -12.42 3.71
CA ASP A 83 -6.58 -13.49 2.76
C ASP A 83 -5.33 -13.82 1.94
N LYS A 84 -5.29 -15.08 1.49
CA LYS A 84 -4.17 -15.85 0.95
C LYS A 84 -3.13 -16.34 1.96
#